data_AF-A0A7L2Z5B6-F1
#
_entry.id   AF-A0A7L2Z5B6-F1
#
_cell.length_a   1.000
_cell.length_b   1.000
_cell.length_c   1.000
_cell.angle_alpha   90.00
_cell.angle_beta   90.00
_cell.angle_gamma   90.00
#
_symmetry.space_group_name_H-M   'P 1'
#
loop_
_entity.id
_entity.type
_entity.pdbx_description
1 polymer ?
#
loop_
_entity_poly.entity_id
_entity_poly.type
_entity_poly.pdbx_seq_one_letter_code
_entity_poly.pdbx_strand_id
1 'polypeptide(L)'
;MYHSSTQKRHWTFRSEEELARCRVEANRKFRSRAVVSGKVLQNDIVFLEPHEELAICKYYEKRLLDFCVVFKPAMPRSVVGTACMYFKRFYLNNSVMEYHPRIIMLTCAFLACKVDEFNVSSAQFVSNLRESPLGQEKALEQILEYELLVIQQLNFHLIVHNPYRPFEGFLIDIKTRYPMLENPEILRKTADDFLNRLVLTDAHLLFPPSQIALAAILSSGSRAGINME
;
A
#
# COMPACT_ATOMS: atom_id res chain seq x y z
N MET A 1 -8.12 12.03 12.90
CA MET A 1 -8.20 12.93 11.72
C MET A 1 -6.83 13.02 11.07
N TYR A 2 -6.71 13.14 9.75
CA TYR A 2 -5.41 13.13 9.07
C TYR A 2 -4.47 14.27 9.53
N HIS A 3 -4.98 15.46 9.80
CA HIS A 3 -4.17 16.64 10.15
C HIS A 3 -3.33 16.49 11.44
N SER A 4 -3.75 15.60 12.35
CA SER A 4 -3.06 15.27 13.60
C SER A 4 -2.48 13.85 13.62
N SER A 5 -2.53 13.14 12.48
CA SER A 5 -2.15 11.73 12.38
C SER A 5 -0.64 11.51 12.33
N THR A 6 -0.23 10.31 12.72
CA THR A 6 1.15 9.82 12.52
C THR A 6 1.49 9.68 11.04
N GLN A 7 0.51 9.40 10.17
CA GLN A 7 0.72 9.37 8.73
C GLN A 7 1.21 10.72 8.20
N LYS A 8 0.55 11.83 8.58
CA LYS A 8 0.99 13.16 8.17
C LYS A 8 2.38 13.51 8.72
N ARG A 9 2.65 13.13 9.97
CA ARG A 9 3.90 13.49 10.66
C ARG A 9 5.12 12.69 10.21
N HIS A 10 4.94 11.41 9.87
CA HIS A 10 6.06 10.47 9.68
C HIS A 10 6.03 9.73 8.35
N TRP A 11 4.89 9.68 7.67
CA TRP A 11 4.69 8.90 6.44
C TRP A 11 4.12 9.75 5.29
N THR A 12 4.40 11.05 5.32
CA THR A 12 4.13 11.98 4.22
C THR A 12 5.43 12.75 3.98
N PHE A 13 6.11 12.39 2.90
CA PHE A 13 7.45 12.86 2.54
C PHE A 13 7.36 14.05 1.58
N ARG A 14 8.44 14.81 1.48
CA ARG A 14 8.45 16.08 0.74
C ARG A 14 8.61 15.90 -0.76
N SER A 15 9.20 14.78 -1.17
CA SER A 15 9.70 14.59 -2.54
C SER A 15 9.98 13.12 -2.85
N GLU A 16 10.00 12.77 -4.14
CA GLU A 16 10.38 11.42 -4.60
C GLU A 16 11.84 11.11 -4.31
N GLU A 17 12.71 12.12 -4.32
CA GLU A 17 14.14 12.01 -3.97
C GLU A 17 14.34 11.60 -2.50
N GLU A 18 13.46 12.02 -1.61
CA GLU A 18 13.47 11.57 -0.21
C GLU A 18 13.13 10.08 -0.10
N LEU A 19 12.10 9.61 -0.83
CA LEU A 19 11.75 8.20 -0.87
C LEU A 19 12.84 7.33 -1.49
N ALA A 20 13.44 7.80 -2.59
CA ALA A 20 14.55 7.12 -3.24
C ALA A 20 15.76 6.98 -2.30
N ARG A 21 16.09 8.03 -1.53
CA ARG A 21 17.15 7.98 -0.52
C ARG A 21 16.88 6.94 0.57
N CYS A 22 15.66 6.86 1.09
CA CYS A 22 15.30 5.84 2.08
C CYS A 22 15.52 4.41 1.54
N ARG A 23 15.08 4.14 0.31
CA ARG A 23 15.25 2.82 -0.34
C ARG A 23 16.72 2.48 -0.58
N VAL A 24 17.52 3.45 -1.04
CA VAL A 24 18.97 3.27 -1.23
C VAL A 24 19.66 2.98 0.09
N GLU A 25 19.28 3.67 1.17
CA GLU A 25 19.86 3.44 2.50
C GLU A 25 19.46 2.08 3.06
N ALA A 26 18.21 1.64 2.85
CA ALA A 26 17.75 0.30 3.24
C ALA A 26 18.56 -0.80 2.54
N ASN A 27 18.74 -0.68 1.23
CA ASN A 27 19.56 -1.59 0.43
C ASN A 27 21.02 -1.61 0.92
N ARG A 28 21.62 -0.42 1.10
CA ARG A 28 23.00 -0.29 1.61
C ARG A 28 23.16 -0.93 2.99
N LYS A 29 22.22 -0.68 3.90
CA LYS A 29 22.24 -1.24 5.26
C LYS A 29 22.17 -2.77 5.25
N PHE A 30 21.41 -3.37 4.33
CA PHE A 30 21.40 -4.81 4.15
C PHE A 30 22.74 -5.33 3.61
N ARG A 31 23.24 -4.76 2.51
CA ARG A 31 24.52 -5.14 1.90
C ARG A 31 25.67 -5.09 2.90
N SER A 32 25.79 -4.00 3.66
CA SER A 32 26.82 -3.85 4.69
C SER A 32 26.73 -4.94 5.77
N ARG A 33 25.53 -5.25 6.26
CA ARG A 33 25.33 -6.34 7.25
C ARG A 33 25.68 -7.71 6.66
N ALA A 34 25.28 -7.98 5.42
CA ALA A 34 25.57 -9.25 4.75
C ALA A 34 27.09 -9.47 4.57
N VAL A 35 27.82 -8.43 4.17
CA VAL A 35 29.28 -8.47 4.03
C VAL A 35 29.97 -8.71 5.38
N VAL A 36 29.56 -7.99 6.44
CA VAL A 36 30.11 -8.18 7.79
C VAL A 36 29.85 -9.59 8.33
N SER A 37 28.72 -10.21 7.96
CA SER A 37 28.41 -11.59 8.36
C SER A 37 29.30 -12.65 7.68
N GLY A 38 30.17 -12.26 6.73
CA GLY A 38 31.09 -13.15 6.03
C GLY A 38 30.44 -14.11 5.04
N LYS A 39 29.12 -14.00 4.82
CA LYS A 39 28.35 -14.89 3.95
C LYS A 39 28.53 -14.60 2.45
N VAL A 40 28.92 -13.38 2.08
CA VAL A 40 28.94 -12.88 0.69
C VAL A 40 30.04 -11.82 0.51
N LEU A 41 30.70 -11.78 -0.66
CA LEU A 41 31.67 -10.74 -1.03
C LEU A 41 30.97 -9.41 -1.37
N GLN A 42 31.67 -8.28 -1.22
CA GLN A 42 31.09 -6.94 -1.36
C GLN A 42 30.48 -6.62 -2.73
N ASN A 43 30.99 -7.24 -3.80
CA ASN A 43 30.52 -7.05 -5.19
C ASN A 43 29.93 -8.35 -5.78
N ASP A 44 29.38 -9.22 -4.93
CA ASP A 44 28.73 -10.43 -5.42
C ASP A 44 27.48 -10.07 -6.25
N ILE A 45 27.32 -10.75 -7.38
CA ILE A 45 26.20 -10.60 -8.33
C ILE A 45 24.85 -10.95 -7.65
N VAL A 46 24.89 -11.61 -6.49
CA VAL A 46 23.72 -11.95 -5.68
C VAL A 46 22.97 -10.73 -5.13
N PHE A 47 23.61 -9.56 -5.01
CA PHE A 47 22.93 -8.37 -4.47
C PHE A 47 22.09 -7.64 -5.52
N LEU A 48 20.84 -7.34 -5.16
CA LEU A 48 19.93 -6.53 -5.97
C LEU A 48 20.24 -5.05 -5.84
N GLU A 49 20.27 -4.34 -6.95
CA GLU A 49 20.33 -2.88 -7.01
C GLU A 49 18.99 -2.25 -6.55
N PRO A 50 18.99 -1.01 -6.03
CA PRO A 50 17.77 -0.36 -5.53
C PRO A 50 16.62 -0.29 -6.55
N HIS A 51 16.95 -0.16 -7.84
CA HIS A 51 15.94 -0.13 -8.91
C HIS A 51 15.33 -1.52 -9.18
N GLU A 52 16.11 -2.59 -9.01
CA GLU A 52 15.63 -3.98 -9.10
C GLU A 52 14.74 -4.31 -7.91
N GLU A 53 15.13 -3.91 -6.70
CA GLU A 53 14.26 -4.01 -5.52
C GLU A 53 12.93 -3.29 -5.74
N LEU A 54 12.97 -2.07 -6.26
CA LEU A 54 11.77 -1.29 -6.55
C LEU A 54 10.87 -1.99 -7.60
N ALA A 55 11.46 -2.59 -8.64
CA ALA A 55 10.71 -3.35 -9.64
C ALA A 55 10.01 -4.57 -9.02
N ILE A 56 10.71 -5.29 -8.13
CA ILE A 56 10.14 -6.42 -7.38
C ILE A 56 9.02 -5.94 -6.46
N CYS A 57 9.21 -4.84 -5.72
CA CYS A 57 8.18 -4.25 -4.87
C CYS A 57 6.93 -3.89 -5.69
N LYS A 58 7.07 -3.23 -6.84
CA LYS A 58 5.93 -2.90 -7.72
C LYS A 58 5.21 -4.15 -8.23
N TYR A 59 5.94 -5.20 -8.57
CA TYR A 59 5.36 -6.48 -8.96
C TYR A 59 4.53 -7.10 -7.82
N TYR A 60 5.06 -7.14 -6.60
CA TYR A 60 4.34 -7.69 -5.45
C TYR A 60 3.20 -6.79 -4.96
N GLU A 61 3.30 -5.49 -5.11
CA GLU A 61 2.18 -4.58 -4.85
C GLU A 61 1.01 -4.84 -5.82
N LYS A 62 1.29 -5.09 -7.10
CA LYS A 62 0.26 -5.54 -8.03
C LYS A 62 -0.35 -6.88 -7.60
N ARG A 63 0.47 -7.84 -7.19
CA ARG A 63 -0.03 -9.12 -6.67
C ARG A 63 -0.85 -8.98 -5.39
N LEU A 64 -0.54 -8.01 -4.55
CA LEU A 64 -1.30 -7.68 -3.35
C LEU A 64 -2.72 -7.26 -3.73
N LEU A 65 -2.82 -6.34 -4.68
CA LEU A 65 -4.11 -5.89 -5.21
C LEU A 65 -4.89 -7.07 -5.81
N ASP A 66 -4.25 -7.87 -6.66
CA ASP A 66 -4.89 -9.03 -7.28
C ASP A 66 -5.41 -10.02 -6.23
N PHE A 67 -4.63 -10.28 -5.17
CA PHE A 67 -5.03 -11.12 -4.04
C PHE A 67 -6.24 -10.53 -3.30
N CYS A 68 -6.20 -9.25 -2.96
CA CYS A 68 -7.28 -8.57 -2.26
C CYS A 68 -8.59 -8.49 -3.06
N VAL A 69 -8.50 -8.32 -4.39
CA VAL A 69 -9.66 -8.21 -5.29
C VAL A 69 -10.44 -9.53 -5.37
N VAL A 70 -9.75 -10.66 -5.39
CA VAL A 70 -10.39 -11.98 -5.49
C VAL A 70 -10.71 -12.59 -4.12
N PHE A 71 -10.35 -11.92 -3.04
CA PHE A 71 -10.48 -12.40 -1.66
C PHE A 71 -11.95 -12.64 -1.28
N LYS A 72 -12.17 -13.70 -0.52
CA LYS A 72 -13.47 -14.14 0.02
C LYS A 72 -13.35 -14.28 1.54
N PRO A 73 -14.17 -13.56 2.34
CA PRO A 73 -15.24 -12.63 1.95
C PRO A 73 -14.73 -11.35 1.24
N ALA A 74 -15.60 -10.61 0.57
CA ALA A 74 -15.17 -9.44 -0.21
C ALA A 74 -14.46 -8.41 0.68
N MET A 75 -13.21 -8.09 0.35
CA MET A 75 -12.39 -7.18 1.16
C MET A 75 -12.79 -5.71 0.91
N PRO A 76 -13.08 -4.92 1.96
CA PRO A 76 -13.37 -3.50 1.80
C PRO A 76 -12.17 -2.73 1.24
N ARG A 77 -12.43 -1.71 0.42
CA ARG A 77 -11.37 -0.89 -0.21
C ARG A 77 -10.44 -0.23 0.80
N SER A 78 -10.94 0.15 1.98
CA SER A 78 -10.11 0.69 3.05
C SER A 78 -9.03 -0.29 3.49
N VAL A 79 -9.38 -1.57 3.68
CA VAL A 79 -8.47 -2.65 4.07
C VAL A 79 -7.39 -2.83 3.00
N VAL A 80 -7.79 -2.85 1.72
CA VAL A 80 -6.85 -2.98 0.60
C VAL A 80 -5.86 -1.81 0.56
N GLY A 81 -6.35 -0.58 0.70
CA GLY A 81 -5.51 0.62 0.75
C GLY A 81 -4.55 0.63 1.94
N THR A 82 -5.03 0.20 3.12
CA THR A 82 -4.22 0.02 4.33
C THR A 82 -3.12 -1.02 4.12
N ALA A 83 -3.43 -2.17 3.54
CA ALA A 83 -2.44 -3.21 3.23
C ALA A 83 -1.35 -2.72 2.26
N CYS A 84 -1.74 -2.04 1.17
CA CYS A 84 -0.78 -1.49 0.21
C CYS A 84 0.10 -0.41 0.86
N MET A 85 -0.48 0.47 1.69
CA MET A 85 0.28 1.46 2.45
C MET A 85 1.30 0.80 3.37
N TYR A 86 0.93 -0.26 4.10
CA TYR A 86 1.88 -1.00 4.93
C TYR A 86 3.03 -1.59 4.11
N PHE A 87 2.72 -2.20 2.98
CA PHE A 87 3.73 -2.78 2.09
C PHE A 87 4.73 -1.71 1.60
N LYS A 88 4.22 -0.54 1.16
CA LYS A 88 5.07 0.59 0.75
C LYS A 88 5.94 1.11 1.89
N ARG A 89 5.37 1.30 3.07
CA ARG A 89 6.09 1.80 4.26
C ARG A 89 7.18 0.83 4.70
N PHE A 90 6.88 -0.47 4.68
CA PHE A 90 7.83 -1.52 5.05
C PHE A 90 9.07 -1.48 4.15
N TYR A 91 8.88 -1.53 2.83
CA TYR A 91 9.99 -1.52 1.85
C TYR A 91 10.58 -0.14 1.57
N LEU A 92 10.15 0.89 2.30
CA LEU A 92 10.85 2.16 2.30
C LEU A 92 12.16 2.10 3.10
N ASN A 93 12.18 1.28 4.16
CA ASN A 93 13.29 1.19 5.11
C ASN A 93 13.86 -0.24 5.27
N ASN A 94 13.35 -1.20 4.50
CA ASN A 94 13.77 -2.60 4.53
C ASN A 94 14.06 -3.11 3.11
N SER A 95 15.00 -4.06 2.98
CA SER A 95 15.37 -4.64 1.69
C SER A 95 14.56 -5.90 1.38
N VAL A 96 14.20 -6.09 0.10
CA VAL A 96 13.56 -7.34 -0.37
C VAL A 96 14.46 -8.57 -0.25
N MET A 97 15.78 -8.36 -0.14
CA MET A 97 16.74 -9.43 0.07
C MET A 97 16.73 -9.95 1.51
N GLU A 98 16.29 -9.13 2.47
CA GLU A 98 16.16 -9.53 3.87
C GLU A 98 14.82 -10.20 4.13
N TYR A 99 13.74 -9.63 3.60
CA TYR A 99 12.39 -10.08 3.83
C TYR A 99 11.68 -10.30 2.50
N HIS A 100 11.29 -11.55 2.24
CA HIS A 100 10.71 -11.91 0.96
C HIS A 100 9.31 -11.25 0.77
N PRO A 101 9.10 -10.49 -0.31
CA PRO A 101 7.90 -9.67 -0.51
C PRO A 101 6.60 -10.44 -0.61
N ARG A 102 6.63 -11.72 -1.02
CA ARG A 102 5.44 -12.59 -0.93
C ARG A 102 4.88 -12.67 0.50
N ILE A 103 5.75 -12.89 1.49
CA ILE A 103 5.34 -13.12 2.87
C ILE A 103 4.89 -11.78 3.47
N ILE A 104 5.70 -10.73 3.32
CA ILE A 104 5.37 -9.39 3.79
C ILE A 104 4.06 -8.88 3.19
N MET A 105 3.81 -9.12 1.90
CA MET A 105 2.53 -8.80 1.25
C MET A 105 1.35 -9.44 1.97
N LEU A 106 1.42 -10.74 2.25
CA LEU A 106 0.35 -11.46 2.95
C LEU A 106 0.21 -10.99 4.39
N THR A 107 1.32 -10.75 5.09
CA THR A 107 1.34 -10.19 6.45
C THR A 107 0.72 -8.80 6.50
N CYS A 108 1.01 -7.93 5.52
CA CYS A 108 0.40 -6.60 5.43
C CYS A 108 -1.12 -6.69 5.22
N ALA A 109 -1.59 -7.59 4.34
CA ALA A 109 -3.02 -7.83 4.15
C ALA A 109 -3.68 -8.38 5.43
N PHE A 110 -3.06 -9.36 6.08
CA PHE A 110 -3.55 -9.95 7.32
C PHE A 110 -3.64 -8.93 8.47
N LEU A 111 -2.59 -8.12 8.64
CA LEU A 111 -2.56 -7.05 9.63
C LEU A 111 -3.60 -5.96 9.32
N ALA A 112 -3.77 -5.59 8.05
CA ALA A 112 -4.79 -4.63 7.64
C ALA A 112 -6.21 -5.12 7.97
N CYS A 113 -6.52 -6.39 7.74
CA CYS A 113 -7.82 -6.96 8.14
C CYS A 113 -8.10 -6.75 9.63
N LYS A 114 -7.09 -6.94 10.49
CA LYS A 114 -7.23 -6.78 11.94
C LYS A 114 -7.37 -5.31 12.36
N VAL A 115 -6.56 -4.42 11.79
CA VAL A 115 -6.57 -3.00 12.16
C VAL A 115 -7.84 -2.29 11.71
N ASP A 116 -8.38 -2.65 10.54
CA ASP A 116 -9.61 -2.08 9.99
C ASP A 116 -10.87 -2.85 10.45
N GLU A 117 -10.75 -3.75 11.43
CA GLU A 117 -11.85 -4.54 12.00
C GLU A 117 -12.63 -5.38 10.97
N PHE A 118 -11.96 -5.78 9.88
CA PHE A 118 -12.49 -6.73 8.92
C PHE A 118 -12.33 -8.16 9.45
N ASN A 119 -13.39 -8.64 10.11
CA ASN A 119 -13.39 -9.89 10.86
C ASN A 119 -13.31 -11.13 9.95
N VAL A 120 -12.08 -11.62 9.74
CA VAL A 120 -11.77 -12.84 8.99
C VAL A 120 -10.85 -13.71 9.84
N SER A 121 -11.17 -15.01 9.98
CA SER A 121 -10.32 -15.92 10.74
C SER A 121 -9.00 -16.19 9.99
N SER A 122 -7.95 -16.58 10.72
CA SER A 122 -6.67 -16.97 10.11
C SER A 122 -6.84 -18.09 9.08
N ALA A 123 -7.65 -19.10 9.38
CA ALA A 123 -7.97 -20.19 8.46
C ALA A 123 -8.69 -19.71 7.20
N GLN A 124 -9.66 -18.79 7.33
CA GLN A 124 -10.33 -18.17 6.18
C GLN A 124 -9.39 -17.29 5.36
N PHE A 125 -8.44 -16.61 6.01
CA PHE A 125 -7.47 -15.79 5.29
C PHE A 125 -6.59 -16.64 4.39
N VAL A 126 -5.99 -17.71 4.91
CA VAL A 126 -5.10 -18.57 4.11
C VAL A 126 -5.82 -19.48 3.15
N SER A 127 -7.13 -19.77 3.34
CA SER A 127 -7.91 -20.53 2.36
C SER A 127 -8.09 -19.80 1.02
N ASN A 128 -7.84 -18.47 0.99
CA ASN A 128 -7.81 -17.68 -0.23
C ASN A 128 -6.52 -17.86 -1.05
N LEU A 129 -5.50 -18.51 -0.48
CA LEU A 129 -4.27 -18.86 -1.20
C LEU A 129 -4.53 -20.07 -2.10
N ARG A 130 -4.11 -19.96 -3.36
CA ARG A 130 -4.14 -21.06 -4.35
C ARG A 130 -2.98 -22.04 -4.09
N GLU A 131 -2.96 -22.63 -2.90
CA GLU A 131 -1.95 -23.57 -2.42
C GLU A 131 -2.61 -24.81 -1.81
N SER A 132 -1.83 -25.88 -1.61
CA SER A 132 -2.30 -27.05 -0.87
C SER A 132 -2.57 -26.70 0.60
N PRO A 133 -3.34 -27.51 1.35
CA PRO A 133 -3.59 -27.26 2.78
C PRO A 133 -2.29 -27.09 3.60
N LEU A 134 -1.27 -27.90 3.30
CA LEU A 134 0.06 -27.78 3.91
C LEU A 134 0.77 -26.47 3.54
N GLY A 135 0.58 -25.96 2.32
CA GLY A 135 1.10 -24.66 1.91
C GLY A 135 0.41 -23.51 2.64
N GLN A 136 -0.91 -23.58 2.78
CA GLN A 136 -1.72 -22.61 3.53
C GLN A 136 -1.32 -22.53 5.01
N GLU A 137 -1.07 -23.68 5.65
CA GLU A 137 -0.59 -23.76 7.02
C GLU A 137 0.79 -23.11 7.18
N LYS A 138 1.75 -23.46 6.31
CA LYS A 138 3.08 -22.81 6.30
C LYS A 138 3.00 -21.31 6.05
N ALA A 139 2.15 -20.88 5.13
CA ALA A 139 1.94 -19.46 4.87
C ALA A 139 1.38 -18.75 6.11
N LEU A 140 0.47 -19.40 6.85
CA LEU A 140 -0.05 -18.87 8.11
C LEU A 140 1.05 -18.73 9.16
N GLU A 141 1.87 -19.77 9.35
CA GLU A 141 3.01 -19.73 10.28
C GLU A 141 3.94 -18.55 9.97
N GLN A 142 4.31 -18.38 8.70
CA GLN A 142 5.13 -17.26 8.26
C GLN A 142 4.44 -15.91 8.50
N ILE A 143 3.15 -15.79 8.18
CA ILE A 143 2.39 -14.55 8.43
C ILE A 143 2.46 -14.15 9.91
N LEU A 144 2.27 -15.11 10.81
CA LEU A 144 2.31 -14.89 12.26
C LEU A 144 3.71 -14.54 12.76
N GLU A 145 4.76 -15.18 12.24
CA GLU A 145 6.15 -14.87 12.56
C GLU A 145 6.52 -13.42 12.18
N TYR A 146 6.11 -13.00 10.97
CA TYR A 146 6.43 -11.67 10.45
C TYR A 146 5.50 -10.56 10.95
N GLU A 147 4.41 -10.88 11.64
CA GLU A 147 3.42 -9.89 12.04
C GLU A 147 4.02 -8.81 12.95
N LEU A 148 4.69 -9.22 14.02
CA LEU A 148 5.31 -8.28 14.96
C LEU A 148 6.40 -7.46 14.27
N LEU A 149 7.17 -8.09 13.36
CA LEU A 149 8.18 -7.39 12.58
C LEU A 149 7.54 -6.27 11.75
N VAL A 150 6.46 -6.55 11.02
CA VAL A 150 5.78 -5.54 10.21
C VAL A 150 5.30 -4.39 11.10
N ILE A 151 4.68 -4.67 12.24
CA ILE A 151 4.24 -3.62 13.19
C ILE A 151 5.42 -2.74 13.66
N GLN A 152 6.55 -3.36 13.98
CA GLN A 152 7.77 -2.65 14.41
C GLN A 152 8.34 -1.78 13.28
N GLN A 153 8.41 -2.30 12.04
CA GLN A 153 8.90 -1.58 10.87
C GLN A 153 7.96 -0.44 10.44
N LEU A 154 6.69 -0.50 10.82
CA LEU A 154 5.72 0.60 10.68
C LEU A 154 5.79 1.62 11.83
N ASN A 155 6.76 1.49 12.75
CA ASN A 155 6.88 2.29 13.96
C ASN A 155 5.59 2.30 14.81
N PHE A 156 4.82 1.20 14.80
CA PHE A 156 3.51 1.11 15.45
C PHE A 156 2.47 2.13 14.93
N HIS A 157 2.71 2.77 13.79
CA HIS A 157 1.81 3.73 13.15
C HIS A 157 0.78 3.02 12.26
N LEU A 158 -0.14 2.28 12.89
CA LEU A 158 -1.09 1.41 12.19
C LEU A 158 -2.27 2.15 11.53
N ILE A 159 -2.63 3.34 12.00
CA ILE A 159 -3.75 4.08 11.39
C ILE A 159 -3.35 4.64 10.02
N VAL A 160 -4.04 4.20 8.97
CA VAL A 160 -3.90 4.68 7.60
C VAL A 160 -5.16 5.44 7.17
N HIS A 161 -4.97 6.67 6.72
CA HIS A 161 -5.99 7.50 6.11
C HIS A 161 -6.01 7.29 4.59
N ASN A 162 -6.98 6.52 4.12
CA ASN A 162 -7.20 6.24 2.71
C ASN A 162 -7.98 7.37 2.00
N PRO A 163 -7.81 7.54 0.66
CA PRO A 163 -8.48 8.61 -0.10
C PRO A 163 -9.98 8.37 -0.32
N TYR A 164 -10.50 7.16 -0.06
CA TYR A 164 -11.90 6.82 -0.32
C TYR A 164 -12.89 7.64 0.53
N ARG A 165 -12.55 7.91 1.80
CA ARG A 165 -13.42 8.72 2.68
C ARG A 165 -13.51 10.19 2.25
N PRO A 166 -12.40 10.92 2.01
CA PRO A 166 -12.51 12.28 1.48
C PRO A 166 -13.11 12.31 0.07
N PHE A 167 -12.92 11.27 -0.74
CA PHE A 167 -13.57 11.13 -2.04
C PHE A 167 -15.10 11.15 -1.94
N GLU A 168 -15.70 10.35 -1.05
CA GLU A 168 -17.15 10.43 -0.81
C GLU A 168 -17.58 11.80 -0.30
N GLY A 169 -16.79 12.42 0.58
CA GLY A 169 -17.04 13.76 1.09
C GLY A 169 -17.11 14.80 -0.04
N PHE A 170 -16.16 14.77 -0.98
CA PHE A 170 -16.18 15.64 -2.14
C PHE A 170 -17.34 15.36 -3.09
N LEU A 171 -17.73 14.10 -3.30
CA LEU A 171 -18.90 13.78 -4.12
C LEU A 171 -20.21 14.31 -3.51
N ILE A 172 -20.38 14.21 -2.18
CA ILE A 172 -21.54 14.80 -1.48
C ILE A 172 -21.53 16.33 -1.62
N ASP A 173 -20.36 16.93 -1.48
CA ASP A 173 -20.17 18.37 -1.59
C ASP A 173 -20.49 18.89 -3.01
N ILE A 174 -20.06 18.19 -4.05
CA ILE A 174 -20.38 18.51 -5.45
C ILE A 174 -21.89 18.38 -5.70
N LYS A 175 -22.53 17.31 -5.22
CA LYS A 175 -23.98 17.11 -5.36
C LYS A 175 -24.82 18.23 -4.71
N THR A 176 -24.30 18.82 -3.64
CA THR A 176 -25.02 19.86 -2.89
C THR A 176 -24.70 21.27 -3.36
N ARG A 177 -23.45 21.54 -3.77
CA ARG A 177 -22.97 22.90 -4.11
C ARG A 177 -22.82 23.18 -5.61
N TYR A 178 -22.83 22.15 -6.47
CA TYR A 178 -22.68 22.28 -7.92
C TYR A 178 -23.90 21.69 -8.67
N PRO A 179 -25.06 22.37 -8.63
CA PRO A 179 -26.29 21.89 -9.29
C PRO A 179 -26.20 21.84 -10.82
N MET A 180 -25.20 22.51 -11.42
CA MET A 180 -24.93 22.46 -12.86
C MET A 180 -24.46 21.09 -13.34
N LEU A 181 -23.94 20.25 -12.43
CA LEU A 181 -23.56 18.89 -12.73
C LEU A 181 -24.73 17.95 -12.41
N GLU A 182 -25.55 17.64 -13.41
CA GLU A 182 -26.78 16.86 -13.25
C GLU A 182 -26.55 15.46 -12.65
N ASN A 183 -25.42 14.81 -12.98
CA ASN A 183 -25.12 13.48 -12.46
C ASN A 183 -23.63 13.30 -12.07
N PRO A 184 -23.24 13.66 -10.83
CA PRO A 184 -21.88 13.48 -10.35
C PRO A 184 -21.43 12.02 -10.23
N GLU A 185 -22.35 11.04 -10.28
CA GLU A 185 -22.01 9.61 -10.25
C GLU A 185 -21.26 9.16 -11.51
N ILE A 186 -21.37 9.90 -12.62
CA ILE A 186 -20.58 9.67 -13.85
C ILE A 186 -19.07 9.74 -13.54
N LEU A 187 -18.68 10.59 -12.58
CA LEU A 187 -17.29 10.75 -12.16
C LEU A 187 -16.77 9.55 -11.37
N ARG A 188 -17.66 8.80 -10.68
CA ARG A 188 -17.26 7.79 -9.69
C ARG A 188 -16.42 6.69 -10.29
N LYS A 189 -16.87 6.10 -11.41
CA LYS A 189 -16.17 5.00 -12.06
C LYS A 189 -14.78 5.42 -12.54
N THR A 190 -14.70 6.56 -13.22
CA THR A 190 -13.43 7.10 -13.75
C THR A 190 -12.47 7.48 -12.62
N ALA A 191 -13.00 8.02 -11.51
CA ALA A 191 -12.21 8.39 -10.35
C ALA A 191 -11.71 7.17 -9.59
N ASP A 192 -12.53 6.13 -9.45
CA ASP A 192 -12.12 4.84 -8.90
C ASP A 192 -10.98 4.22 -9.72
N ASP A 193 -11.09 4.22 -11.05
CA ASP A 193 -10.02 3.74 -11.94
C ASP A 193 -8.74 4.57 -11.79
N PHE A 194 -8.86 5.88 -11.56
CA PHE A 194 -7.72 6.74 -11.28
C PHE A 194 -7.09 6.43 -9.93
N LEU A 195 -7.89 6.27 -8.87
CA LEU A 195 -7.41 5.91 -7.52
C LEU A 195 -6.71 4.55 -7.53
N ASN A 196 -7.25 3.56 -8.23
CA ASN A 196 -6.63 2.24 -8.37
C ASN A 196 -5.25 2.32 -9.04
N ARG A 197 -5.08 3.17 -10.05
CA ARG A 197 -3.77 3.41 -10.66
C ARG A 197 -2.80 4.11 -9.71
N LEU A 198 -3.29 5.05 -8.90
CA LEU A 198 -2.45 5.77 -7.93
C LEU A 198 -1.91 4.89 -6.81
N VAL A 199 -2.60 3.81 -6.43
CA VAL A 199 -2.09 2.86 -5.45
C VAL A 199 -0.75 2.27 -5.90
N LEU A 200 -0.55 2.04 -7.20
CA LEU A 200 0.71 1.54 -7.76
C LEU A 200 1.85 2.57 -7.84
N THR A 201 1.61 3.80 -7.36
CA THR A 201 2.58 4.91 -7.35
C THR A 201 2.94 5.30 -5.92
N ASP A 202 3.95 6.15 -5.76
CA ASP A 202 4.35 6.67 -4.45
C ASP A 202 3.47 7.83 -3.96
N ALA A 203 2.42 8.21 -4.69
CA ALA A 203 1.55 9.34 -4.34
C ALA A 203 0.99 9.26 -2.91
N HIS A 204 0.69 8.07 -2.41
CA HIS A 204 0.18 7.86 -1.05
C HIS A 204 1.18 8.23 0.06
N LEU A 205 2.47 8.24 -0.26
CA LEU A 205 3.55 8.67 0.63
C LEU A 205 3.91 10.15 0.44
N LEU A 206 3.39 10.83 -0.58
CA LEU A 206 3.76 12.20 -0.95
C LEU A 206 2.63 13.20 -0.69
N PHE A 207 1.38 12.78 -0.88
CA PHE A 207 0.22 13.67 -0.83
C PHE A 207 -0.80 13.25 0.24
N PRO A 208 -1.45 14.21 0.91
CA PRO A 208 -2.62 13.97 1.73
C PRO A 208 -3.73 13.21 0.99
N PRO A 209 -4.49 12.33 1.67
CA PRO A 209 -5.58 11.58 1.05
C PRO A 209 -6.69 12.47 0.47
N SER A 210 -6.89 13.68 1.02
CA SER A 210 -7.82 14.67 0.47
C SER A 210 -7.34 15.23 -0.87
N GLN A 211 -6.04 15.49 -1.03
CA GLN A 211 -5.49 15.96 -2.31
C GLN A 211 -5.55 14.86 -3.36
N ILE A 212 -5.25 13.62 -2.97
CA ILE A 212 -5.38 12.44 -3.85
C ILE A 212 -6.84 12.28 -4.32
N ALA A 213 -7.80 12.37 -3.41
CA ALA A 213 -9.22 12.27 -3.73
C ALA A 213 -9.69 13.39 -4.66
N LEU A 214 -9.27 14.64 -4.41
CA LEU A 214 -9.60 15.77 -5.26
C LEU A 214 -9.00 15.62 -6.67
N ALA A 215 -7.73 15.20 -6.76
CA ALA A 215 -7.08 14.94 -8.04
C ALA A 215 -7.82 13.87 -8.86
N ALA A 216 -8.33 12.82 -8.21
CA ALA A 216 -9.13 11.79 -8.86
C ALA A 216 -10.45 12.34 -9.44
N ILE A 217 -11.13 13.22 -8.70
CA ILE A 217 -12.37 13.86 -9.14
C ILE A 217 -12.13 14.81 -10.30
N LEU A 218 -11.16 15.72 -10.18
CA LEU A 218 -10.84 16.71 -11.21
C LEU A 218 -10.35 16.03 -12.50
N SER A 219 -9.49 15.01 -12.38
CA SER A 219 -9.06 14.21 -13.54
C SER A 219 -10.24 13.51 -14.22
N SER A 220 -11.23 13.06 -13.44
CA SER A 220 -12.43 12.42 -13.98
C SER A 220 -13.35 13.42 -14.68
N GLY A 221 -13.50 14.63 -14.14
CA GLY A 221 -14.25 15.71 -14.80
C GLY A 221 -13.63 16.10 -16.12
N SER A 222 -12.32 16.34 -16.13
CA SER A 222 -11.57 16.66 -17.35
C SER A 222 -11.75 15.59 -18.42
N ARG A 223 -11.67 14.30 -18.06
CA ARG A 223 -11.91 13.18 -19.00
C ARG A 223 -13.36 13.09 -19.49
N ALA A 224 -14.32 13.56 -18.69
CA ALA A 224 -15.73 13.64 -19.06
C ALA A 224 -16.09 14.94 -19.79
N GLY A 225 -15.12 15.83 -20.06
CA GLY A 225 -15.37 17.14 -20.68
C GLY A 225 -16.08 18.14 -19.76
N ILE A 226 -16.12 17.87 -18.45
CA ILE A 226 -16.73 18.74 -17.44
C ILE A 226 -15.63 19.66 -16.92
N ASN A 227 -15.80 20.97 -17.15
CA ASN A 227 -14.95 21.97 -16.50
C ASN A 227 -15.40 22.15 -15.04
N MET A 228 -14.50 21.89 -14.09
CA MET A 228 -14.73 22.05 -12.66
C MET A 228 -13.87 23.18 -12.06
N GLU A 229 -13.26 24.02 -12.91
CA GLU A 229 -12.58 25.27 -12.54
C GLU A 229 -13.56 26.44 -12.38
#